data_AF-A0A955S3T0-F1
#
_entry.id   AF-A0A955S3T0-F1
#
_cell.length_a   1.000
_cell.length_b   1.000
_cell.length_c   1.000
_cell.angle_alpha   90.00
_cell.angle_beta   90.00
_cell.angle_gamma   90.00
#
_symmetry.space_group_name_H-M   'P 1'
#
loop_
_entity.id
_entity.type
_entity.pdbx_description
1 polymer ?
#
loop_
_entity_poly.entity_id
_entity_poly.type
_entity_poly.pdbx_seq_one_letter_code
_entity_poly.pdbx_strand_id
1 'polypeptide(L)'
;MSQTMAVKNDPFGSASTGKLGMWLFIIIDGLSFGGLLIGGVALRAGGAFWPEPGQVLNIPLTAFNTFLLICTSFTMVMALNAVQKDDQKGLIKNLILTILGGFIFLSIQGYEYYHFIAGSEHLAEKLSHAGIANATNFIPSTSIYAASFYIVTCFHGLHVLSGVIFIACVLAAAMQGHYSSQNYDKVEILGLFWHFVDLVWILVFTVVYLI
;
A
#
# COMPACT_ATOMS: atom_id res chain seq x y z
N MET A 1 38.21 -12.44 -9.63
CA MET A 1 37.96 -13.56 -8.69
C MET A 1 37.69 -12.97 -7.32
N SER A 2 36.41 -12.77 -6.96
CA SER A 2 36.01 -12.50 -5.59
C SER A 2 35.10 -13.67 -5.20
N GLN A 3 35.67 -14.66 -4.53
CA GLN A 3 34.87 -15.75 -3.97
C GLN A 3 34.23 -15.22 -2.70
N THR A 4 32.95 -14.86 -2.78
CA THR A 4 32.12 -14.63 -1.61
C THR A 4 32.05 -15.97 -0.88
N MET A 5 32.71 -16.07 0.28
CA MET A 5 32.67 -17.28 1.10
C MET A 5 31.22 -17.54 1.52
N ALA A 6 30.61 -18.57 0.93
CA ALA A 6 29.36 -19.09 1.44
C ALA A 6 29.62 -19.66 2.84
N VAL A 7 29.05 -19.03 3.86
CA VAL A 7 29.02 -19.58 5.22
C VAL A 7 28.19 -20.86 5.16
N LYS A 8 28.90 -21.97 5.02
CA LYS A 8 28.34 -23.32 4.90
C LYS A 8 28.00 -23.78 6.31
N ASN A 9 26.69 -23.79 6.61
CA ASN A 9 26.01 -24.22 7.86
C ASN A 9 25.54 -23.07 8.76
N ASP A 10 24.65 -22.22 8.24
CA ASP A 10 23.81 -21.36 9.07
C ASP A 10 22.49 -22.09 9.41
N PRO A 11 22.15 -22.35 10.69
CA PRO A 11 20.83 -22.87 11.09
C PRO A 11 19.66 -21.92 10.77
N PHE A 12 19.94 -20.67 10.39
CA PHE A 12 18.97 -19.62 10.02
C PHE A 12 18.77 -19.46 8.50
N GLY A 13 19.45 -20.27 7.68
CA GLY A 13 19.34 -20.25 6.22
C GLY A 13 20.14 -19.15 5.53
N SER A 14 20.45 -19.31 4.24
CA SER A 14 21.21 -18.32 3.47
C SER A 14 20.28 -17.22 2.94
N ALA A 15 20.25 -16.05 3.59
CA ALA A 15 19.58 -14.88 3.04
C ALA A 15 20.44 -14.22 1.95
N SER A 16 19.87 -13.97 0.76
CA SER A 16 20.57 -13.21 -0.27
C SER A 16 20.72 -11.74 0.16
N THR A 17 21.77 -11.07 -0.30
CA THR A 17 22.02 -9.65 0.00
C THR A 17 20.83 -8.77 -0.38
N GLY A 18 20.14 -9.09 -1.48
CA GLY A 18 18.93 -8.39 -1.92
C GLY A 18 17.77 -8.53 -0.93
N LYS A 19 17.56 -9.74 -0.38
CA LYS A 19 16.51 -10.00 0.62
C LYS A 19 16.78 -9.26 1.92
N LEU A 20 18.04 -9.24 2.38
CA LEU A 20 18.43 -8.49 3.58
C LEU A 20 18.25 -6.98 3.38
N GLY A 21 18.63 -6.46 2.20
CA GLY A 21 18.38 -5.06 1.84
C GLY A 21 16.89 -4.71 1.82
N MET A 22 16.04 -5.59 1.29
CA MET A 22 14.59 -5.41 1.28
C MET A 22 14.00 -5.36 2.69
N TRP A 23 14.43 -6.26 3.59
CA TRP A 23 13.98 -6.23 4.99
C TRP A 23 14.38 -4.95 5.71
N LEU A 24 15.62 -4.49 5.52
CA LEU A 24 16.07 -3.23 6.11
C LEU A 24 15.24 -2.05 5.58
N PHE A 25 14.98 -2.02 4.27
CA PHE A 25 14.10 -1.02 3.66
C PHE A 25 12.69 -1.06 4.28
N ILE A 26 12.07 -2.24 4.39
CA ILE A 26 10.72 -2.42 4.97
C ILE A 26 10.67 -1.90 6.41
N ILE A 27 11.70 -2.17 7.21
CA ILE A 27 11.75 -1.70 8.60
C ILE A 27 11.78 -0.17 8.64
N ILE A 28 12.65 0.46 7.86
CA ILE A 28 12.79 1.93 7.82
C ILE A 28 11.50 2.58 7.30
N ASP A 29 10.91 2.00 6.27
CA ASP A 29 9.67 2.50 5.71
C ASP A 29 8.50 2.32 6.68
N GLY A 30 8.43 1.18 7.37
CA GLY A 30 7.47 0.92 8.44
C GLY A 30 7.60 1.91 9.61
N LEU A 31 8.81 2.33 9.96
CA LEU A 31 9.03 3.39 10.96
C LEU A 31 8.52 4.75 10.47
N SER A 32 8.65 5.04 9.17
CA SER A 32 8.14 6.27 8.56
C SER A 32 6.61 6.33 8.60
N PHE A 33 5.93 5.23 8.24
CA PHE A 33 4.47 5.10 8.42
C PHE A 33 4.06 5.17 9.89
N GLY A 34 4.80 4.50 10.78
CA GLY A 34 4.58 4.55 12.22
C GLY A 34 4.63 5.99 12.76
N GLY A 35 5.62 6.78 12.34
CA GLY A 35 5.74 8.18 12.71
C GLY A 35 4.55 9.04 12.24
N LEU A 36 4.10 8.85 10.99
CA LEU A 36 2.95 9.57 10.45
C LEU A 36 1.64 9.21 11.19
N LEU A 37 1.41 7.92 11.46
CA LEU A 37 0.23 7.46 12.18
C LEU A 37 0.21 7.91 13.64
N ILE A 38 1.34 7.76 14.36
CA ILE A 38 1.49 8.23 15.74
C ILE A 38 1.31 9.75 15.80
N GLY A 39 1.88 10.49 14.84
CA GLY A 39 1.70 11.94 14.73
C GLY A 39 0.24 12.34 14.59
N GLY A 40 -0.52 11.66 13.72
CA GLY A 40 -1.96 11.87 13.55
C GLY A 40 -2.75 11.59 14.84
N VAL A 41 -2.48 10.45 15.49
CA VAL A 41 -3.13 10.10 16.77
C VAL A 41 -2.78 11.09 17.87
N ALA A 42 -1.53 11.55 17.94
CA ALA A 42 -1.10 12.54 18.94
C ALA A 42 -1.79 13.89 18.73
N LEU A 43 -1.97 14.35 17.48
CA LEU A 43 -2.72 15.57 17.17
C LEU A 43 -4.18 15.46 17.64
N ARG A 44 -4.82 14.32 17.39
CA ARG A 44 -6.18 14.04 17.87
C ARG A 44 -6.26 14.04 19.40
N ALA A 45 -5.36 13.31 20.06
CA ALA A 45 -5.31 13.24 21.52
C ALA A 45 -5.01 14.61 22.17
N GLY A 46 -4.30 15.47 21.47
CA GLY A 46 -3.99 16.85 21.87
C GLY A 46 -5.13 17.85 21.75
N GLY A 47 -6.34 17.40 21.36
CA GLY A 47 -7.53 18.25 21.27
C GLY A 47 -7.78 18.86 19.89
N ALA A 48 -7.08 18.40 18.85
CA ALA A 48 -7.46 18.73 17.49
C ALA A 48 -8.86 18.17 17.19
N PHE A 49 -9.69 18.98 16.54
CA PHE A 49 -11.03 18.57 16.16
C PHE A 49 -10.98 17.42 15.14
N TRP A 50 -11.70 16.33 15.42
CA TRP A 50 -11.76 15.11 14.60
C TRP A 50 -13.23 14.71 14.40
N PRO A 51 -13.72 14.59 13.15
CA PRO A 51 -15.04 14.06 12.86
C PRO A 51 -15.22 12.61 13.34
N GLU A 52 -16.47 12.22 13.59
CA GLU A 52 -16.79 10.81 13.87
C GLU A 52 -16.60 9.95 12.60
N PRO A 53 -16.18 8.68 12.73
CA PRO A 53 -16.02 7.76 11.62
C PRO A 53 -17.26 7.70 10.71
N GLY A 54 -17.06 7.85 9.40
CA GLY A 54 -18.11 7.74 8.39
C GLY A 54 -18.90 9.02 8.10
N GLN A 55 -18.67 10.12 8.84
CA GLN A 55 -19.33 11.40 8.55
C GLN A 55 -18.79 12.07 7.28
N VAL A 56 -17.46 12.09 7.13
CA VAL A 56 -16.77 12.71 5.99
C VAL A 56 -16.28 11.66 4.99
N LEU A 57 -15.67 10.59 5.48
CA LEU A 57 -15.05 9.55 4.64
C LEU A 57 -16.03 8.43 4.30
N ASN A 58 -15.90 7.83 3.11
CA ASN A 58 -16.79 6.78 2.62
C ASN A 58 -16.29 5.39 3.03
N ILE A 59 -16.66 4.95 4.24
CA ILE A 59 -16.21 3.65 4.78
C ILE A 59 -16.54 2.47 3.86
N PRO A 60 -17.75 2.31 3.29
CA PRO A 60 -18.05 1.17 2.42
C PRO A 60 -17.17 1.10 1.16
N LEU A 61 -16.93 2.24 0.51
CA LEU A 61 -16.09 2.30 -0.69
C LEU A 61 -14.65 1.93 -0.35
N THR A 62 -14.11 2.51 0.72
CA THR A 62 -12.73 2.25 1.16
C THR A 62 -12.58 0.82 1.70
N ALA A 63 -13.58 0.26 2.37
CA ALA A 63 -13.58 -1.13 2.83
C ALA A 63 -13.55 -2.11 1.65
N PHE A 64 -14.32 -1.84 0.59
CA PHE A 64 -14.22 -2.62 -0.65
C PHE A 64 -12.83 -2.50 -1.28
N ASN A 65 -12.26 -1.30 -1.27
CA ASN A 65 -10.91 -1.06 -1.78
C ASN A 65 -9.85 -1.85 -1.00
N THR A 66 -9.93 -1.87 0.33
CA THR A 66 -9.08 -2.66 1.22
C THR A 66 -9.23 -4.16 0.97
N PHE A 67 -10.46 -4.66 0.83
CA PHE A 67 -10.71 -6.07 0.49
C PHE A 67 -10.06 -6.46 -0.83
N LEU A 68 -10.15 -5.59 -1.84
CA LEU A 68 -9.54 -5.81 -3.14
C LEU A 68 -8.01 -5.87 -3.03
N LEU A 69 -7.38 -4.99 -2.25
CA LEU A 69 -5.93 -5.00 -2.05
C LEU A 69 -5.44 -6.28 -1.35
N ILE A 70 -6.16 -6.76 -0.33
CA ILE A 70 -5.90 -8.07 0.31
C ILE A 70 -5.98 -9.21 -0.71
N CYS A 71 -6.96 -9.18 -1.63
CA CYS A 71 -7.05 -10.16 -2.71
C CYS A 71 -5.82 -10.13 -3.63
N THR A 72 -5.26 -8.94 -3.92
CA THR A 72 -4.02 -8.83 -4.71
C THR A 72 -2.79 -9.38 -3.99
N SER A 73 -2.79 -9.29 -2.67
CA SER A 73 -1.78 -9.92 -1.81
C SER A 73 -1.80 -11.43 -2.02
N PHE A 74 -2.98 -12.04 -2.01
CA PHE A 74 -3.15 -13.46 -2.30
C PHE A 74 -2.66 -13.84 -3.71
N THR A 75 -3.00 -13.06 -4.74
CA THR A 75 -2.51 -13.32 -6.10
C THR A 75 -0.99 -13.20 -6.20
N MET A 76 -0.35 -12.30 -5.43
CA MET A 76 1.11 -12.21 -5.38
C MET A 76 1.76 -13.46 -4.77
N VAL A 77 1.18 -14.06 -3.72
CA VAL A 77 1.64 -15.36 -3.19
C VAL A 77 1.50 -16.46 -4.25
N MET A 78 0.39 -16.47 -4.99
CA MET A 78 0.19 -17.44 -6.07
C MET A 78 1.20 -17.25 -7.20
N ALA A 79 1.60 -16.03 -7.52
CA ALA A 79 2.67 -15.74 -8.49
C ALA A 79 4.00 -16.35 -8.05
N LEU A 80 4.37 -16.18 -6.78
CA LEU A 80 5.59 -16.75 -6.21
C LEU A 80 5.57 -18.28 -6.22
N ASN A 81 4.46 -18.90 -5.82
CA ASN A 81 4.30 -20.36 -5.85
C ASN A 81 4.38 -20.91 -7.29
N ALA A 82 3.85 -20.19 -8.28
CA ALA A 82 3.90 -20.59 -9.68
C ALA A 82 5.35 -20.60 -10.21
N VAL A 83 6.14 -19.54 -9.96
CA VAL A 83 7.54 -19.50 -10.41
C VAL A 83 8.43 -20.54 -9.73
N GLN A 84 8.16 -20.85 -8.45
CA GLN A 84 8.86 -21.93 -7.73
C GLN A 84 8.61 -23.32 -8.34
N LYS A 85 7.49 -23.50 -9.05
CA LYS A 85 7.13 -24.73 -9.77
C LYS A 85 7.42 -24.65 -11.27
N ASP A 86 8.18 -23.65 -11.71
CA ASP A 86 8.46 -23.37 -13.13
C ASP A 86 7.21 -23.12 -14.00
N ASP A 87 6.07 -22.79 -13.38
CA ASP A 87 4.83 -22.43 -14.10
C ASP A 87 4.84 -20.95 -14.49
N GLN A 88 5.38 -20.67 -15.69
CA GLN A 88 5.44 -19.33 -16.25
C GLN A 88 4.06 -18.73 -16.54
N LYS A 89 3.10 -19.57 -16.94
CA LYS A 89 1.74 -19.09 -17.25
C LYS A 89 1.03 -18.67 -15.97
N GLY A 90 1.19 -19.45 -14.91
CA GLY A 90 0.72 -19.10 -13.56
C GLY A 90 1.35 -17.82 -13.05
N LEU A 91 2.67 -17.67 -13.18
CA LEU A 91 3.40 -16.45 -12.81
C LEU A 91 2.81 -15.22 -13.50
N ILE A 92 2.77 -15.22 -14.84
CA ILE A 92 2.29 -14.09 -15.65
C ILE A 92 0.84 -13.75 -15.32
N LYS A 93 -0.05 -14.75 -15.26
CA LYS A 93 -1.46 -14.53 -14.95
C LYS A 93 -1.64 -13.86 -13.59
N ASN A 94 -0.94 -14.35 -12.56
CA ASN A 94 -1.08 -13.83 -11.21
C ASN A 94 -0.49 -12.42 -11.07
N LEU A 95 0.65 -12.13 -11.72
CA LEU A 95 1.22 -10.77 -11.74
C LEU A 95 0.27 -9.76 -12.43
N ILE A 96 -0.37 -10.16 -13.54
CA ILE A 96 -1.37 -9.32 -14.21
C ILE A 96 -2.56 -9.03 -13.29
N LEU A 97 -3.07 -10.05 -12.58
CA LEU A 97 -4.17 -9.86 -11.62
C LEU A 97 -3.77 -8.90 -10.49
N THR A 98 -2.55 -9.01 -9.95
CA THR A 98 -2.04 -8.11 -8.93
C THR A 98 -1.94 -6.66 -9.45
N ILE A 99 -1.42 -6.45 -10.66
CA ILE A 99 -1.35 -5.12 -11.30
C ILE A 99 -2.74 -4.52 -11.49
N LEU A 100 -3.70 -5.30 -12.00
CA LEU A 100 -5.06 -4.83 -12.23
C LEU A 100 -5.72 -4.40 -10.92
N GLY A 101 -5.56 -5.19 -9.85
CA GLY A 101 -6.10 -4.80 -8.56
C GLY A 101 -5.42 -3.57 -7.97
N GLY A 102 -4.10 -3.45 -8.08
CA GLY A 102 -3.37 -2.24 -7.68
C GLY A 102 -3.81 -0.99 -8.46
N PHE A 103 -4.10 -1.12 -9.75
CA PHE A 103 -4.59 -0.02 -10.58
C PHE A 103 -6.04 0.38 -10.21
N ILE A 104 -6.91 -0.60 -9.97
CA ILE A 104 -8.27 -0.34 -9.46
C ILE A 104 -8.19 0.40 -8.13
N PHE A 105 -7.29 -0.02 -7.24
CA PHE A 105 -7.08 0.63 -5.95
C PHE A 105 -6.68 2.09 -6.09
N LEU A 106 -5.68 2.38 -6.93
CA LEU A 106 -5.23 3.75 -7.19
C LEU A 106 -6.31 4.60 -7.84
N SER A 107 -7.16 3.99 -8.68
CA SER A 107 -8.27 4.68 -9.35
C SER A 107 -9.37 5.06 -8.35
N ILE A 108 -9.74 4.16 -7.44
CA ILE A 108 -10.70 4.44 -6.37
C ILE A 108 -10.14 5.54 -5.45
N GLN A 109 -8.87 5.46 -5.08
CA GLN A 109 -8.21 6.48 -4.25
C GLN A 109 -8.18 7.84 -4.96
N GLY A 110 -7.87 7.86 -6.25
CA GLY A 110 -7.89 9.07 -7.07
C GLY A 110 -9.29 9.67 -7.21
N TYR A 111 -10.32 8.83 -7.34
CA TYR A 111 -11.72 9.26 -7.35
C TYR A 111 -12.11 9.91 -6.01
N GLU A 112 -11.72 9.31 -4.89
CA GLU A 112 -12.00 9.87 -3.55
C GLU A 112 -11.32 11.23 -3.37
N TYR A 113 -10.06 11.36 -3.76
CA TYR A 113 -9.36 12.66 -3.72
C TYR A 113 -10.01 13.69 -4.63
N TYR A 114 -10.39 13.30 -5.85
CA TYR A 114 -11.08 14.20 -6.76
C TYR A 114 -12.40 14.70 -6.16
N HIS A 115 -13.21 13.79 -5.58
CA HIS A 115 -14.47 14.15 -4.94
C HIS A 115 -14.27 15.14 -3.77
N PHE A 116 -13.22 14.94 -2.97
CA PHE A 116 -12.88 15.83 -1.86
C PHE A 116 -12.34 17.19 -2.30
N ILE A 117 -11.50 17.24 -3.34
CA ILE A 117 -10.89 18.47 -3.85
C ILE A 117 -11.87 19.30 -4.66
N ALA A 118 -12.65 18.68 -5.54
CA ALA A 118 -13.64 19.36 -6.38
C ALA A 118 -14.75 19.99 -5.54
N GLY A 119 -15.09 19.33 -4.42
CA GLY A 119 -16.18 19.76 -3.56
C GLY A 119 -17.56 19.48 -4.16
N SER A 120 -18.57 19.43 -3.30
CA SER A 120 -19.98 19.37 -3.70
C SER A 120 -20.85 19.93 -2.58
N GLU A 121 -22.08 20.35 -2.89
CA GLU A 121 -23.02 20.81 -1.86
C GLU A 121 -23.26 19.73 -0.79
N HIS A 122 -23.36 18.46 -1.21
CA HIS A 122 -23.51 17.33 -0.29
C HIS A 122 -22.28 17.12 0.60
N LEU A 123 -21.06 17.32 0.07
CA LEU A 123 -19.84 17.27 0.87
C LEU A 123 -19.78 18.45 1.85
N ALA A 124 -20.15 19.66 1.41
CA ALA A 124 -20.19 20.85 2.27
C ALA A 124 -21.17 20.66 3.45
N GLU A 125 -22.33 20.05 3.19
CA GLU A 125 -23.29 19.67 4.22
C GLU A 125 -22.67 18.66 5.20
N LYS A 126 -22.04 17.60 4.69
CA LYS A 126 -21.33 16.61 5.53
C LYS A 126 -20.25 17.24 6.38
N LEU A 127 -19.44 18.13 5.82
CA LEU A 127 -18.37 18.85 6.54
C LEU A 127 -18.96 19.74 7.64
N SER A 128 -20.05 20.44 7.36
CA SER A 128 -20.74 21.28 8.36
C SER A 128 -21.32 20.46 9.50
N HIS A 129 -22.00 19.33 9.21
CA HIS A 129 -22.50 18.41 10.25
C HIS A 129 -21.37 17.77 11.04
N ALA A 130 -20.25 17.52 10.38
CA ALA A 130 -19.02 17.04 10.99
C ALA A 130 -18.22 18.14 11.70
N GLY A 131 -18.75 19.35 11.92
CA GLY A 131 -18.09 20.41 12.70
C GLY A 131 -16.98 21.19 11.98
N ILE A 132 -16.73 20.92 10.70
CA ILE A 132 -15.80 21.68 9.84
C ILE A 132 -16.61 22.77 9.12
N ALA A 133 -16.87 23.87 9.84
CA ALA A 133 -17.68 24.97 9.32
C ALA A 133 -16.99 25.75 8.19
N ASN A 134 -17.78 26.28 7.26
CA ASN A 134 -17.34 27.12 6.13
C ASN A 134 -16.39 26.44 5.13
N ALA A 135 -16.37 25.10 5.07
CA ALA A 135 -15.61 24.35 4.08
C ALA A 135 -16.55 23.71 3.06
N THR A 136 -16.34 24.01 1.78
CA THR A 136 -17.06 23.36 0.67
C THR A 136 -16.31 22.14 0.14
N ASN A 137 -15.00 22.09 0.39
CA ASN A 137 -14.07 21.09 -0.13
C ASN A 137 -13.28 20.51 1.05
N PHE A 138 -12.81 19.27 0.94
CA PHE A 138 -11.97 18.62 1.92
C PHE A 138 -10.53 18.59 1.40
N ILE A 139 -9.75 19.59 1.77
CA ILE A 139 -8.36 19.81 1.34
C ILE A 139 -7.45 19.98 2.55
N PRO A 140 -6.12 19.80 2.44
CA PRO A 140 -5.22 19.87 3.59
C PRO A 140 -5.31 21.14 4.44
N SER A 141 -5.73 22.27 3.85
CA SER A 141 -5.89 23.54 4.57
C SER A 141 -7.21 23.70 5.32
N THR A 142 -8.19 22.81 5.15
CA THR A 142 -9.51 22.96 5.80
C THR A 142 -9.52 22.51 7.25
N SER A 143 -8.71 21.51 7.58
CA SER A 143 -8.60 21.02 8.95
C SER A 143 -7.31 20.23 9.14
N ILE A 144 -6.87 20.12 10.40
CA ILE A 144 -5.75 19.24 10.77
C ILE A 144 -6.09 17.78 10.40
N TYR A 145 -7.35 17.37 10.56
CA TYR A 145 -7.83 16.05 10.13
C TYR A 145 -7.59 15.82 8.63
N ALA A 146 -7.96 16.78 7.78
CA ALA A 146 -7.71 16.70 6.34
C ALA A 146 -6.21 16.64 6.02
N ALA A 147 -5.39 17.47 6.65
CA ALA A 147 -3.94 17.44 6.47
C ALA A 147 -3.35 16.06 6.83
N SER A 148 -3.73 15.50 7.98
CA SER A 148 -3.31 14.18 8.45
C SER A 148 -3.79 13.05 7.53
N PHE A 149 -5.03 13.14 7.04
CA PHE A 149 -5.56 12.21 6.05
C PHE A 149 -4.68 12.19 4.80
N TYR A 150 -4.52 13.34 4.13
CA TYR A 150 -3.81 13.40 2.85
C TYR A 150 -2.33 13.01 2.97
N ILE A 151 -1.62 13.43 4.02
CA ILE A 151 -0.20 13.08 4.13
C ILE A 151 0.00 11.57 4.28
N VAL A 152 -0.83 10.89 5.08
CA VAL A 152 -0.74 9.44 5.30
C VAL A 152 -1.16 8.69 4.05
N THR A 153 -2.33 9.03 3.47
CA THR A 153 -2.89 8.28 2.34
C THR A 153 -2.15 8.56 1.03
N CYS A 154 -1.63 9.76 0.81
CA CYS A 154 -0.78 10.04 -0.36
C CYS A 154 0.57 9.35 -0.25
N PHE A 155 1.19 9.36 0.94
CA PHE A 155 2.44 8.62 1.16
C PHE A 155 2.23 7.13 0.86
N HIS A 156 1.14 6.53 1.36
CA HIS A 156 0.77 5.17 1.01
C HIS A 156 0.51 4.97 -0.50
N GLY A 157 -0.29 5.84 -1.12
CA GLY A 157 -0.61 5.74 -2.55
C GLY A 157 0.62 5.79 -3.45
N LEU A 158 1.65 6.56 -3.08
CA LEU A 158 2.94 6.56 -3.79
C LEU A 158 3.69 5.23 -3.67
N HIS A 159 3.61 4.55 -2.53
CA HIS A 159 4.18 3.21 -2.35
C HIS A 159 3.45 2.18 -3.19
N VAL A 160 2.11 2.22 -3.22
CA VAL A 160 1.30 1.35 -4.08
C VAL A 160 1.64 1.58 -5.55
N LEU A 161 1.72 2.84 -5.99
CA LEU A 161 2.11 3.19 -7.36
C LEU A 161 3.51 2.64 -7.71
N SER A 162 4.47 2.83 -6.82
CA SER A 162 5.83 2.31 -6.98
C SER A 162 5.83 0.77 -7.05
N GLY A 163 4.99 0.12 -6.26
CA GLY A 163 4.77 -1.33 -6.29
C GLY A 163 4.18 -1.80 -7.61
N VAL A 164 3.16 -1.13 -8.13
CA VAL A 164 2.54 -1.48 -9.43
C VAL A 164 3.57 -1.35 -10.55
N ILE A 165 4.39 -0.28 -10.54
CA ILE A 165 5.48 -0.10 -11.51
C ILE A 165 6.50 -1.23 -11.36
N PHE A 166 6.88 -1.59 -10.14
CA PHE A 166 7.84 -2.66 -9.90
C PHE A 166 7.31 -4.02 -10.37
N ILE A 167 6.04 -4.34 -10.09
CA ILE A 167 5.39 -5.56 -10.59
C ILE A 167 5.34 -5.55 -12.13
N ALA A 168 5.05 -4.41 -12.76
CA ALA A 168 5.03 -4.29 -14.21
C ALA A 168 6.40 -4.57 -14.84
N CYS A 169 7.48 -4.08 -14.24
CA CYS A 169 8.85 -4.38 -14.68
C CYS A 169 9.18 -5.88 -14.54
N VAL A 170 8.77 -6.51 -13.43
CA VAL A 170 8.95 -7.95 -13.23
C VAL A 170 8.09 -8.76 -14.21
N LEU A 171 6.86 -8.33 -14.48
CA LEU A 171 6.01 -8.96 -15.49
C LEU A 171 6.66 -8.91 -16.89
N ALA A 172 7.21 -7.76 -17.29
CA ALA A 172 7.91 -7.62 -18.57
C ALA A 172 9.12 -8.57 -18.67
N ALA A 173 9.88 -8.74 -17.58
CA ALA A 173 10.98 -9.70 -17.52
C ALA A 173 10.49 -11.16 -17.48
N ALA A 174 9.35 -11.44 -16.85
CA ALA A 174 8.73 -12.77 -16.83
C ALA A 174 8.24 -13.20 -18.22
N MET A 175 7.68 -12.27 -19.00
CA MET A 175 7.29 -12.53 -20.39
C MET A 175 8.49 -12.84 -21.30
N GLN A 176 9.69 -12.39 -20.94
CA GLN A 176 10.94 -12.73 -21.63
C GLN A 176 11.57 -14.05 -21.14
N GLY A 177 10.97 -14.71 -20.14
CA GLY A 177 11.45 -15.98 -19.60
C GLY A 177 12.65 -15.86 -18.66
N HIS A 178 12.89 -14.69 -18.05
CA HIS A 178 14.04 -14.46 -17.17
C HIS A 178 13.94 -15.12 -15.78
N TYR A 179 12.79 -15.66 -15.41
CA TYR A 179 12.56 -16.26 -14.10
C TYR A 179 12.32 -17.75 -14.21
N SER A 180 12.83 -18.50 -13.24
CA SER A 180 12.67 -19.95 -13.11
C SER A 180 12.74 -20.33 -11.63
N SER A 181 12.55 -21.60 -11.31
CA SER A 181 12.70 -22.16 -9.95
C SER A 181 14.09 -21.93 -9.34
N GLN A 182 15.10 -21.63 -10.15
CA GLN A 182 16.46 -21.34 -9.69
C GLN A 182 16.75 -19.84 -9.55
N ASN A 183 15.91 -18.98 -10.12
CA ASN A 183 16.10 -17.53 -10.16
C ASN A 183 14.75 -16.81 -9.96
N TYR A 184 14.18 -16.95 -8.76
CA TYR A 184 12.92 -16.28 -8.38
C TYR A 184 13.11 -15.22 -7.29
N ASP A 185 14.34 -14.98 -6.82
CA ASP A 185 14.67 -14.03 -5.75
C ASP A 185 14.02 -12.66 -5.95
N LYS A 186 14.00 -12.14 -7.19
CA LYS A 186 13.36 -10.84 -7.50
C LYS A 186 11.84 -10.87 -7.33
N VAL A 187 11.19 -11.98 -7.66
CA VAL A 187 9.74 -12.17 -7.49
C VAL A 187 9.41 -12.29 -5.99
N GLU A 188 10.27 -12.93 -5.21
CA GLU A 188 10.13 -13.01 -3.76
C GLU A 188 10.31 -11.63 -3.09
N ILE A 189 11.38 -10.90 -3.44
CA ILE A 189 11.64 -9.53 -2.95
C ILE A 189 10.47 -8.60 -3.30
N LEU A 190 9.94 -8.71 -4.51
CA LEU A 190 8.74 -7.99 -4.95
C LEU A 190 7.52 -8.35 -4.08
N GLY A 191 7.32 -9.64 -3.80
CA GLY A 191 6.25 -10.12 -2.94
C GLY A 191 6.34 -9.53 -1.53
N LEU A 192 7.54 -9.53 -0.92
CA LEU A 192 7.77 -8.92 0.39
C LEU A 192 7.36 -7.44 0.43
N PHE A 193 7.75 -6.68 -0.60
CA PHE A 193 7.34 -5.28 -0.71
C PHE A 193 5.82 -5.11 -0.84
N TRP A 194 5.18 -5.89 -1.71
CA TRP A 194 3.74 -5.79 -1.94
C TRP A 194 2.91 -6.16 -0.69
N HIS A 195 3.29 -7.23 0.00
CA HIS A 195 2.65 -7.64 1.26
C HIS A 195 2.82 -6.60 2.36
N PHE A 196 3.98 -5.95 2.42
CA PHE A 196 4.22 -4.88 3.37
C PHE A 196 3.31 -3.67 3.11
N VAL A 197 3.19 -3.25 1.84
CA VAL A 197 2.30 -2.15 1.45
C VAL A 197 0.85 -2.49 1.83
N ASP A 198 0.38 -3.71 1.56
CA ASP A 198 -0.96 -4.17 1.95
C ASP A 198 -1.20 -4.13 3.47
N LEU A 199 -0.24 -4.64 4.26
CA LEU A 199 -0.32 -4.60 5.72
C LEU A 199 -0.40 -3.17 6.26
N VAL A 200 0.40 -2.25 5.71
CA VAL A 200 0.36 -0.83 6.06
C VAL A 200 -1.02 -0.23 5.75
N TRP A 201 -1.62 -0.59 4.61
CA TRP A 201 -2.95 -0.08 4.28
C TRP A 201 -4.01 -0.50 5.29
N ILE A 202 -3.98 -1.74 5.78
CA ILE A 202 -4.91 -2.21 6.81
C ILE A 202 -4.81 -1.34 8.07
N LEU A 203 -3.58 -0.99 8.48
CA LEU A 203 -3.35 -0.09 9.61
C LEU A 203 -3.84 1.33 9.33
N VAL A 204 -3.55 1.88 8.15
CA VAL A 204 -4.01 3.20 7.72
C VAL A 204 -5.54 3.26 7.70
N PHE A 205 -6.20 2.27 7.09
CA PHE A 205 -7.65 2.18 7.06
C PHE A 205 -8.24 2.14 8.47
N THR A 206 -7.66 1.33 9.36
CA THR A 206 -8.14 1.23 10.74
C THR A 206 -7.99 2.55 11.50
N VAL A 207 -6.82 3.19 11.44
CA VAL A 207 -6.53 4.39 12.23
C VAL A 207 -7.16 5.66 11.65
N VAL A 208 -7.29 5.76 10.33
CA VAL A 208 -7.77 6.99 9.66
C VAL A 208 -9.27 6.95 9.36
N TYR A 209 -9.83 5.79 9.01
CA TYR A 209 -11.24 5.68 8.60
C TYR A 209 -12.17 5.14 9.68
N LEU A 210 -11.69 4.27 10.56
CA LEU A 210 -12.54 3.56 11.52
C LEU A 210 -12.43 4.10 12.95
N ILE A 211 -11.29 4.68 13.30
CA ILE A 211 -11.03 5.24 14.63
C ILE A 211 -11.04 6.74 14.50
#